data_AF-A0A7C1XX74-F1
#
_entry.id   AF-A0A7C1XX74-F1
#
_cell.length_a   1.000
_cell.length_b   1.000
_cell.length_c   1.000
_cell.angle_alpha   90.00
_cell.angle_beta   90.00
_cell.angle_gamma   90.00
#
_symmetry.space_group_name_H-M   'P 1'
#
loop_
_entity.id
_entity.type
_entity.pdbx_description
1 polymer ?
#
loop_
_entity_poly.entity_id
_entity_poly.type
_entity_poly.pdbx_seq_one_letter_code
_entity_poly.pdbx_strand_id
1 'polypeptide(L)' 'AVPVTDGEGRVEYYLQDQDSTNHTYVNDERIRLRKLQNGDMIRIGMNNFRFVDEDEGNLGETAKLRKTWIPGVFVKKK' A
#
# COMPACT_ATOMS: atom_id res chain seq x y z
N ALA A 1 17.95 2.98 -4.13
CA ALA A 1 16.87 2.51 -5.01
C ALA A 1 16.03 3.73 -5.38
N VAL A 2 15.69 3.91 -6.66
CA VAL A 2 14.73 4.95 -7.08
C VAL A 2 13.34 4.43 -6.73
N PRO A 3 12.49 5.19 -6.01
CA PRO A 3 11.13 4.76 -5.74
C PRO A 3 10.37 4.67 -7.07
N VAL A 4 9.85 3.48 -7.38
CA VAL A 4 8.95 3.31 -8.52
C VAL A 4 7.69 4.09 -8.17
N THR A 5 7.34 5.05 -9.01
CA THR A 5 6.18 5.91 -8.80
C THR A 5 5.10 5.51 -9.79
N ASP A 6 3.88 5.28 -9.32
CA ASP A 6 2.75 5.05 -10.22
C ASP A 6 2.37 6.34 -10.98
N GLY A 7 1.43 6.23 -11.93
CA GLY A 7 0.94 7.39 -12.69
C GLY A 7 0.27 8.47 -11.85
N GLU A 8 0.05 8.23 -10.55
CA GLU A 8 -0.54 9.16 -9.59
C GLU A 8 0.50 9.77 -8.62
N GLY A 9 1.78 9.42 -8.76
CA GLY A 9 2.84 9.94 -7.90
C GLY A 9 2.97 9.19 -6.57
N ARG A 10 2.40 7.98 -6.44
CA ARG A 10 2.52 7.14 -5.24
C ARG A 10 3.74 6.23 -5.32
N VAL A 11 4.40 6.02 -4.19
CA VAL A 11 5.54 5.09 -4.09
C VAL A 11 5.01 3.66 -4.08
N GLU A 12 5.51 2.82 -4.99
CA GLU A 12 5.20 1.40 -5.00
C GLU A 12 6.30 0.59 -4.29
N TYR A 13 5.88 -0.32 -3.42
CA TYR A 13 6.76 -1.22 -2.69
C TYR A 13 6.74 -2.62 -3.28
N TYR A 14 7.94 -3.17 -3.51
CA TYR A 14 8.12 -4.51 -4.03
C TYR A 14 9.00 -5.33 -3.08
N LEU A 15 8.57 -6.57 -2.81
CA LEU A 15 9.33 -7.57 -2.07
C LEU A 15 9.88 -8.60 -3.05
N GLN A 16 11.20 -8.80 -3.01
CA GLN A 16 11.89 -9.79 -3.83
C GLN A 16 12.66 -10.78 -2.95
N ASP A 17 12.46 -12.07 -3.21
CA ASP A 17 13.27 -13.12 -2.60
C ASP A 17 14.62 -13.22 -3.34
N GLN A 18 15.71 -13.22 -2.58
CA GLN A 18 17.08 -13.27 -3.10
C GLN A 18 17.64 -14.70 -3.08
N ASP A 19 16.91 -15.63 -3.70
CA ASP A 19 17.23 -17.06 -3.73
C ASP A 19 17.52 -17.63 -2.32
N SER A 20 16.68 -17.28 -1.36
CA SER A 20 16.89 -17.68 0.03
C SER A 20 16.60 -19.17 0.24
N THR A 21 17.34 -19.82 1.13
CA THR A 21 17.23 -21.27 1.41
C THR A 21 15.82 -21.68 1.85
N ASN A 22 15.15 -20.83 2.62
CA ASN A 22 13.83 -21.10 3.19
C ASN A 22 12.69 -20.37 2.45
N HIS A 23 13.02 -19.58 1.42
CA HIS A 23 12.11 -18.72 0.68
C HIS A 23 11.42 -17.64 1.52
N THR A 24 10.77 -16.73 0.81
CA THR A 24 9.94 -15.65 1.37
C THR A 24 8.47 -15.91 1.05
N TYR A 25 7.59 -15.59 1.98
CA TYR A 25 6.15 -15.77 1.83
C TYR A 25 5.40 -14.48 2.12
N VAL A 26 4.31 -14.25 1.39
CA VAL A 26 3.35 -13.17 1.63
C VAL A 26 1.96 -13.80 1.70
N ASN A 27 1.25 -13.60 2.80
CA ASN A 27 -0.07 -14.21 3.07
C ASN A 27 -0.05 -15.73 2.86
N ASP A 28 1.00 -16.40 3.36
CA ASP A 28 1.29 -17.83 3.23
C ASP A 28 1.55 -18.35 1.80
N GLU A 29 1.59 -17.49 0.80
CA GLU A 29 2.00 -17.82 -0.55
C GLU A 29 3.51 -17.58 -0.74
N ARG A 30 4.23 -18.56 -1.31
CA ARG A 30 5.66 -18.41 -1.63
C ARG A 30 5.83 -17.42 -2.78
N ILE A 31 6.69 -16.42 -2.61
CA ILE A 31 6.94 -15.39 -3.64
C ILE A 31 8.38 -15.41 -4.15
N ARG A 32 8.57 -14.90 -5.37
CA ARG A 32 9.89 -14.49 -5.90
C ARG A 32 9.98 -12.98 -6.02
N LEU A 33 8.94 -12.36 -6.55
CA LEU A 33 8.75 -10.91 -6.63
C LEU A 33 7.26 -10.61 -6.44
N ARG A 34 6.92 -9.69 -5.54
CA ARG A 34 5.52 -9.33 -5.24
C ARG A 34 5.41 -7.84 -4.92
N LYS A 35 4.42 -7.16 -5.50
CA LYS A 35 4.00 -5.83 -5.04
C LYS A 35 3.29 -5.97 -3.71
N LEU A 36 3.72 -5.21 -2.71
CA LEU A 36 3.12 -5.22 -1.37
C LEU A 36 1.88 -4.33 -1.32
N GLN A 37 0.92 -4.74 -0.50
CA GLN A 37 -0.26 -3.95 -0.15
C GLN A 37 -0.32 -3.75 1.37
N ASN A 38 -0.83 -2.61 1.83
CA ASN A 38 -0.96 -2.35 3.26
C ASN A 38 -1.70 -3.49 3.97
N GLY A 39 -1.12 -3.97 5.07
CA GLY A 39 -1.65 -5.07 5.86
C GLY A 39 -1.13 -6.47 5.46
N ASP A 40 -0.36 -6.60 4.38
CA ASP A 40 0.23 -7.88 3.97
C ASP A 40 1.07 -8.51 5.10
N MET A 41 0.90 -9.82 5.31
CA MET A 41 1.67 -10.59 6.27
C MET A 41 2.86 -11.26 5.57
N ILE A 42 4.06 -10.79 5.88
CA ILE A 42 5.31 -11.26 5.28
C ILE A 42 5.98 -12.24 6.23
N ARG A 43 6.31 -13.44 5.76
CA ARG A 43 7.07 -14.43 6.52
C ARG A 43 8.44 -14.67 5.89
N ILE A 44 9.49 -14.42 6.67
CA ILE A 44 10.90 -14.63 6.31
C ILE A 44 11.53 -15.51 7.37
N GLY A 45 11.89 -16.74 6.98
CA GLY A 45 12.36 -17.76 7.92
C GLY A 45 11.32 -18.00 9.01
N MET A 46 11.70 -17.78 10.28
CA MET A 46 10.84 -17.97 11.45
C MET A 46 10.09 -16.69 11.87
N ASN A 47 10.34 -15.57 11.21
CA ASN A 47 9.79 -14.26 11.59
C ASN A 47 8.59 -13.90 10.73
N ASN A 48 7.60 -13.25 11.35
CA ASN A 48 6.44 -12.69 10.66
C ASN A 48 6.42 -11.17 10.86
N PHE A 49 6.21 -10.45 9.76
CA PHE A 49 6.11 -9.00 9.70
C PHE A 49 4.76 -8.62 9.09
N ARG A 50 4.22 -7.47 9.50
CA ARG A 50 3.10 -6.84 8.80
C ARG A 50 3.64 -5.65 8.03
N PHE A 51 3.32 -5.58 6.74
CA PHE A 51 3.60 -4.40 5.95
C PHE A 51 2.58 -3.30 6.31
N VAL A 52 3.08 -2.09 6.59
CA VAL A 52 2.25 -0.94 6.92
C VAL A 52 2.61 0.19 5.97
N ASP A 53 1.63 0.66 5.21
CA ASP A 53 1.71 1.85 4.37
C ASP A 53 0.67 2.85 4.87
N GLU A 54 1.15 3.88 5.57
CA GLU A 54 0.30 4.93 6.17
C GLU A 54 -0.30 5.87 5.12
N ASP A 55 0.32 5.97 3.94
CA ASP A 55 -0.15 6.83 2.86
C ASP A 55 -1.31 6.19 2.09
N GLU A 56 -1.38 4.86 2.01
CA GLU A 56 -2.52 4.14 1.42
C GLU A 56 -3.83 4.37 2.21
N GLY A 57 -3.74 4.50 3.54
CA GLY A 57 -4.90 4.73 4.43
C GLY A 57 -5.49 6.14 4.37
N ASN A 58 -4.70 7.15 3.98
CA ASN A 58 -5.15 8.55 3.89
C ASN A 58 -6.17 8.83 2.77
N LEU A 59 -6.38 7.88 1.85
CA LEU A 59 -7.44 7.97 0.83
C LEU A 59 -8.85 7.79 1.42
N GLY A 60 -8.95 7.18 2.62
CA GLY A 60 -10.19 7.03 3.38
C GLY A 60 -10.58 8.28 4.17
N GLU A 61 -9.67 9.24 4.36
CA GLU A 61 -10.01 10.56 4.92
C GLU A 61 -10.83 11.35 3.89
N THR A 62 -12.13 11.05 3.93
CA THR A 62 -13.28 11.76 3.37
C THR A 62 -12.85 13.03 2.67
N ALA A 63 -12.88 13.03 1.32
CA ALA A 63 -12.81 14.28 0.56
C ALA A 63 -13.70 15.29 1.27
N LYS A 64 -13.11 16.32 1.92
CA LYS A 64 -13.85 17.29 2.74
C LYS A 64 -14.77 18.06 1.80
N LEU A 65 -15.96 17.52 1.56
CA LEU A 65 -16.99 18.10 0.73
C LEU A 65 -17.53 19.30 1.51
N ARG A 66 -17.21 20.51 1.04
CA ARG A 66 -17.83 21.71 1.59
C ARG A 66 -19.22 21.81 1.02
N LYS A 67 -20.21 21.85 1.91
CA LYS A 67 -21.59 22.18 1.56
C LYS A 67 -21.64 23.63 1.06
N THR A 68 -22.26 23.85 -0.09
CA THR A 68 -22.49 25.21 -0.61
C THR A 68 -23.82 25.76 -0.07
N TRP A 69 -24.09 27.04 -0.34
CA TRP A 69 -25.38 27.66 0.00
C TRP A 69 -26.56 27.14 -0.84
N ILE A 70 -26.28 26.40 -1.93
CA ILE A 70 -27.28 25.78 -2.80
C ILE A 70 -27.63 24.39 -2.24
N PRO A 71 -28.89 24.09 -1.92
CA PRO A 71 -29.30 22.78 -1.44
C PRO A 71 -28.86 21.66 -2.40
N GLY A 72 -28.21 20.62 -1.85
CA GLY A 72 -27.77 19.46 -2.62
C GLY A 72 -26.44 19.63 -3.37
N VAL A 73 -25.80 20.80 -3.36
CA VAL A 73 -24.54 21.03 -4.06
C VAL A 73 -23.35 21.03 -3.08
N PHE A 74 -22.40 20.14 -3.33
CA PHE A 74 -21.15 19.97 -2.59
C PHE A 74 -19.94 20.21 -3.49
N VAL A 75 -18.88 20.83 -2.94
CA VAL A 75 -17.63 21.08 -3.68
C VAL A 75 -16.43 20.43 -2.99
N LYS A 76 -15.57 19.75 -3.76
CA LYS A 76 -14.27 19.23 -3.31
C LYS A 76 -13.25 20.37 -3.41
N LYS A 77 -12.62 20.75 -2.30
CA LYS A 77 -11.49 21.70 -2.34
C LYS A 77 -10.24 20.92 -2.74
N LYS A 78 -9.53 21.43 -3.76
CA LYS A 78 -8.23 20.93 -4.21
C LYS A 78 -7.14 21.31 -3.21
#